data_AF-A0A7W7Q0P6-F1
#
_entry.id   AF-A0A7W7Q0P6-F1
#
_cell.length_a   1.000
_cell.length_b   1.000
_cell.length_c   1.000
_cell.angle_alpha   90.00
_cell.angle_beta   90.00
_cell.angle_gamma   90.00
#
_symmetry.space_group_name_H-M   'P 1'
#
loop_
_entity.id
_entity.type
_entity.pdbx_description
1 polymer ?
#
loop_
_entity_poly.entity_id
_entity_poly.type
_entity_poly.pdbx_seq_one_letter_code
_entity_poly.pdbx_strand_id
1 'polypeptide(L)'
;MTRKPRRLVPFLVVAVLGLTACTNAVGGAPSGVEIGPLTTAEATASALTSFAESAATRYQGGLKASDGSAFTVDVTATSTSEVFGTITVDGLGATITVLDKTLYLKGAPEFWAAMAARFGVSSGDGTALGNRWVKLPTVLLGIEFADIFTPDVVSQAAGKATKGDGALPDKTTKVAEVEGLEVPVDGGKVYLAKDAPHGVVAIALDEIGSAENTKARDLQVAVSDVSANINKIYTDLANGATKDLGTAIDALTTITQGGNRFDACGAPSCTLIVDITNPSKKAVKVHLKADWTGDNAPLGSCEQTVGPVQPGAAATMSCAITTPEWGSFYQRANSVPGSHPYGAVWTALALADPPDAKPLEERATAKPADTKSGREGESGHAVYAISYADSVWKYGVASARYWRDQAKEQLRGCLGTTKSVCTASLVTTAENPVSAYALATQLVATYKQENGECPAGQWVSCPK
;
A
#
# COMPACT_ATOMS: atom_id res chain seq x y z
N MET A 1 77.40 -24.39 -14.18
CA MET A 1 77.86 -25.01 -15.44
C MET A 1 76.99 -24.52 -16.59
N THR A 2 77.65 -23.85 -17.52
CA THR A 2 77.20 -23.19 -18.75
C THR A 2 76.67 -24.16 -19.80
N ARG A 3 75.50 -23.90 -20.40
CA ARG A 3 75.22 -24.23 -21.81
C ARG A 3 74.33 -23.17 -22.49
N LYS A 4 74.66 -22.98 -23.77
CA LYS A 4 74.43 -21.85 -24.68
C LYS A 4 72.97 -21.63 -25.16
N PRO A 5 72.65 -20.43 -25.67
CA PRO A 5 71.34 -20.05 -26.17
C PRO A 5 71.12 -20.53 -27.61
N ARG A 6 69.88 -20.91 -27.94
CA ARG A 6 69.45 -21.14 -29.32
C ARG A 6 68.55 -19.98 -29.76
N ARG A 7 69.08 -19.21 -30.72
CA ARG A 7 68.36 -18.19 -31.48
C ARG A 7 67.24 -18.86 -32.29
N LEU A 8 66.02 -18.35 -32.20
CA LEU A 8 64.97 -18.55 -33.19
C LEU A 8 64.61 -17.19 -33.76
N VAL A 9 64.83 -17.07 -35.07
CA VAL A 9 64.53 -15.93 -35.94
C VAL A 9 63.03 -15.95 -36.24
N PRO A 10 62.35 -14.80 -36.29
CA PRO A 10 60.90 -14.71 -36.44
C PRO A 10 60.49 -14.93 -37.90
N PHE A 11 59.50 -15.81 -38.14
CA PHE A 11 58.73 -15.78 -39.38
C PHE A 11 57.53 -14.85 -39.18
N LEU A 12 57.68 -13.62 -39.66
CA LEU A 12 56.64 -12.61 -39.75
C LEU A 12 55.77 -12.94 -40.97
N VAL A 13 54.68 -13.67 -40.77
CA VAL A 13 53.63 -13.83 -41.79
C VAL A 13 52.68 -12.64 -41.64
N VAL A 14 52.85 -11.65 -42.51
CA VAL A 14 51.90 -10.53 -42.67
C VAL A 14 50.69 -11.07 -43.42
N ALA A 15 49.70 -11.57 -42.70
CA ALA A 15 48.36 -11.78 -43.23
C ALA A 15 47.65 -10.42 -43.28
N VAL A 16 47.62 -9.82 -44.47
CA VAL A 16 46.71 -8.70 -44.77
C VAL A 16 45.30 -9.27 -44.83
N LEU A 17 44.65 -9.38 -43.67
CA LEU A 17 43.21 -9.57 -43.57
C LEU A 17 42.56 -8.24 -43.99
N GLY A 18 42.02 -8.23 -45.20
CA GLY A 18 41.20 -7.13 -45.70
C GLY A 18 40.00 -6.93 -44.77
N LEU A 19 40.09 -5.90 -43.93
CA LEU A 19 38.96 -5.29 -43.24
C LEU A 19 38.03 -4.75 -44.32
N THR A 20 37.09 -5.58 -44.78
CA THR A 20 35.87 -5.11 -45.41
C THR A 20 35.08 -4.40 -44.33
N ALA A 21 35.41 -3.13 -44.11
CA ALA A 21 34.56 -2.21 -43.38
C ALA A 21 33.25 -2.14 -44.16
N CYS A 22 32.26 -2.91 -43.72
CA CYS A 22 30.86 -2.68 -44.07
C CYS A 22 30.52 -1.30 -43.50
N THR A 23 30.84 -0.24 -44.24
CA THR A 23 30.32 1.07 -43.94
C THR A 23 28.83 0.96 -44.20
N ASN A 24 28.03 0.82 -43.14
CA ASN A 24 26.58 1.03 -43.18
C ASN A 24 26.29 2.53 -43.39
N ALA A 25 27.02 3.16 -44.31
CA ALA A 25 26.77 4.48 -44.81
C ALA A 25 25.51 4.38 -45.68
N VAL A 26 24.36 4.42 -45.00
CA VAL A 26 23.09 4.65 -45.66
C VAL A 26 23.23 6.03 -46.34
N GLY A 27 23.33 6.03 -47.67
CA GLY A 27 23.44 7.25 -48.45
C GLY A 27 22.19 8.11 -48.24
N GLY A 28 22.33 9.22 -47.51
CA GLY A 28 21.29 10.20 -47.28
C GLY A 28 21.79 11.27 -46.32
N ALA A 29 21.58 12.54 -46.65
CA ALA A 29 21.73 13.60 -45.66
C ALA A 29 20.55 13.46 -44.68
N PRO A 30 20.79 13.35 -43.35
CA PRO A 30 19.70 13.27 -42.39
C PRO A 30 18.85 14.54 -42.51
N SER A 31 17.62 14.40 -42.99
CA SER A 31 16.62 15.47 -42.93
C SER A 31 16.09 15.51 -41.50
N GLY A 32 16.27 16.64 -40.81
CA GLY A 32 15.69 16.85 -39.49
C GLY A 32 14.17 16.71 -39.57
N VAL A 33 13.59 15.83 -38.77
CA VAL A 33 12.13 15.72 -38.61
C VAL A 33 11.72 16.76 -37.56
N GLU A 34 10.75 17.61 -37.88
CA GLU A 34 10.21 18.57 -36.92
C GLU A 34 9.51 17.82 -35.78
N ILE A 35 9.95 18.05 -34.55
CA ILE A 35 9.36 17.42 -33.37
C ILE A 35 8.16 18.25 -32.90
N GLY A 36 6.96 17.83 -33.31
CA GLY A 36 5.71 18.44 -32.88
C GLY A 36 5.49 18.41 -31.34
N PRO A 37 4.55 19.23 -30.82
CA PRO A 37 4.12 19.12 -29.42
C PRO A 37 3.59 17.72 -29.11
N LEU A 38 3.40 17.41 -27.82
CA LEU A 38 2.77 16.15 -27.44
C LEU A 38 1.31 16.15 -27.89
N THR A 39 0.89 15.02 -28.46
CA THR A 39 -0.54 14.76 -28.62
C THR A 39 -1.16 14.37 -27.28
N THR A 40 -2.48 14.43 -27.19
CA THR A 40 -3.21 13.98 -25.98
C THR A 40 -2.91 12.52 -25.65
N ALA A 41 -2.81 11.64 -26.66
CA ALA A 41 -2.46 10.23 -26.45
C ALA A 41 -1.04 10.07 -25.89
N GLU A 42 -0.06 10.80 -26.43
CA GLU A 42 1.34 10.73 -26.01
C GLU A 42 1.51 11.25 -24.57
N ALA A 43 0.87 12.37 -24.24
CA ALA A 43 0.89 12.93 -22.89
C ALA A 43 0.21 11.99 -21.87
N THR A 44 -0.92 11.41 -22.25
CA THR A 44 -1.66 10.46 -21.40
C THR A 44 -0.88 9.19 -21.14
N ALA A 45 -0.26 8.60 -22.17
CA ALA A 45 0.60 7.44 -22.01
C ALA A 45 1.77 7.75 -21.07
N SER A 46 2.51 8.85 -21.32
CA SER A 46 3.63 9.25 -20.47
C SER A 46 3.21 9.49 -19.01
N ALA A 47 2.04 10.10 -18.79
CA ALA A 47 1.52 10.37 -17.45
C ALA A 47 1.09 9.08 -16.72
N LEU A 48 0.41 8.16 -17.41
CA LEU A 48 0.00 6.87 -16.86
C LEU A 48 1.19 5.95 -16.58
N THR A 49 2.20 5.93 -17.44
CA THR A 49 3.46 5.24 -17.15
C THR A 49 4.12 5.87 -15.93
N SER A 50 4.19 7.21 -15.84
CA SER A 50 4.73 7.88 -14.65
C SER A 50 3.96 7.55 -13.37
N PHE A 51 2.64 7.45 -13.47
CA PHE A 51 1.78 7.06 -12.37
C PHE A 51 2.04 5.63 -11.89
N ALA A 52 2.19 4.69 -12.82
CA ALA A 52 2.53 3.30 -12.51
C ALA A 52 3.89 3.15 -11.80
N GLU A 53 4.81 4.11 -12.02
CA GLU A 53 6.13 4.16 -11.39
C GLU A 53 6.12 4.81 -9.99
N SER A 54 4.96 5.16 -9.43
CA SER A 54 4.88 5.61 -8.04
C SER A 54 5.14 4.46 -7.06
N ALA A 55 6.06 4.69 -6.11
CA ALA A 55 6.30 3.79 -4.99
C ALA A 55 5.10 3.75 -4.03
N ALA A 56 4.41 4.88 -3.86
CA ALA A 56 3.17 4.98 -3.11
C ALA A 56 2.30 6.14 -3.60
N THR A 57 0.98 5.91 -3.63
CA THR A 57 -0.02 6.89 -4.03
C THR A 57 -1.13 6.97 -2.98
N ARG A 58 -1.54 8.19 -2.64
CA ARG A 58 -2.74 8.45 -1.84
C ARG A 58 -3.93 8.69 -2.77
N TYR A 59 -5.06 8.07 -2.45
CA TYR A 59 -6.31 8.12 -3.17
C TYR A 59 -7.39 8.70 -2.26
N GLN A 60 -8.10 9.72 -2.75
CA GLN A 60 -9.19 10.36 -2.04
C GLN A 60 -10.42 10.48 -2.94
N GLY A 61 -11.53 9.87 -2.54
CA GLY A 61 -12.76 9.93 -3.32
C GLY A 61 -13.71 8.80 -3.00
N GLY A 62 -14.40 8.27 -4.01
CA GLY A 62 -15.38 7.22 -3.81
C GLY A 62 -15.44 6.20 -4.93
N LEU A 63 -16.15 5.12 -4.66
CA LEU A 63 -16.43 4.01 -5.58
C LEU A 63 -17.64 3.23 -5.08
N LYS A 64 -18.14 2.28 -5.87
CA LYS A 64 -19.14 1.29 -5.46
C LYS A 64 -18.53 -0.09 -5.40
N ALA A 65 -18.77 -0.81 -4.32
CA ALA A 65 -18.40 -2.22 -4.20
C ALA A 65 -19.23 -3.10 -5.14
N SER A 66 -18.84 -4.37 -5.27
CA SER A 66 -19.54 -5.35 -6.13
C SER A 66 -21.01 -5.57 -5.75
N ASP A 67 -21.38 -5.35 -4.48
CA ASP A 67 -22.74 -5.42 -3.98
C ASP A 67 -23.54 -4.10 -4.10
N GLY A 68 -22.95 -3.08 -4.72
CA GLY A 68 -23.56 -1.77 -4.95
C GLY A 68 -23.39 -0.78 -3.79
N SER A 69 -22.80 -1.18 -2.67
CA SER A 69 -22.55 -0.29 -1.53
C SER A 69 -21.63 0.86 -1.90
N ALA A 70 -21.94 2.07 -1.46
CA ALA A 70 -21.10 3.24 -1.70
C ALA A 70 -19.95 3.29 -0.69
N PHE A 71 -18.74 3.47 -1.21
CA PHE A 71 -17.51 3.63 -0.43
C PHE A 71 -16.96 5.04 -0.65
N THR A 72 -16.55 5.68 0.43
CA THR A 72 -15.61 6.81 0.39
C THR A 72 -14.27 6.32 0.93
N VAL A 73 -13.18 6.70 0.28
CA VAL A 73 -11.83 6.28 0.64
C VAL A 73 -10.92 7.48 0.80
N ASP A 74 -10.06 7.41 1.81
CA ASP A 74 -8.82 8.18 1.92
C ASP A 74 -7.73 7.18 2.33
N VAL A 75 -7.12 6.57 1.32
CA VAL A 75 -6.19 5.45 1.48
C VAL A 75 -4.88 5.72 0.76
N THR A 76 -3.78 5.23 1.31
CA THR A 76 -2.49 5.16 0.64
C THR A 76 -2.22 3.71 0.25
N ALA A 77 -1.82 3.50 -1.01
CA ALA A 77 -1.40 2.20 -1.49
C ALA A 77 0.07 2.25 -1.95
N THR A 78 0.84 1.22 -1.59
CA THR A 78 2.21 1.05 -2.04
C THR A 78 2.26 0.26 -3.34
N SER A 79 3.37 0.34 -4.06
CA SER A 79 3.65 -0.51 -5.22
C SER A 79 3.75 -2.00 -4.87
N THR A 80 3.91 -2.36 -3.59
CA THR A 80 3.94 -3.76 -3.11
C THR A 80 2.62 -4.21 -2.51
N SER A 81 1.52 -3.51 -2.82
CA SER A 81 0.14 -3.90 -2.49
C SER A 81 -0.26 -3.77 -1.02
N GLU A 82 0.50 -3.05 -0.19
CA GLU A 82 -0.03 -2.62 1.11
C GLU A 82 -0.97 -1.43 0.93
N VAL A 83 -2.12 -1.47 1.60
CA VAL A 83 -3.12 -0.39 1.55
C VAL A 83 -3.50 0.00 2.96
N PHE A 84 -3.50 1.29 3.29
CA PHE A 84 -3.85 1.75 4.64
C PHE A 84 -4.49 3.13 4.62
N GLY A 85 -5.31 3.44 5.61
CA GLY A 85 -5.97 4.74 5.73
C GLY A 85 -7.36 4.61 6.31
N THR A 86 -8.31 5.32 5.75
CA THR A 86 -9.71 5.32 6.21
C THR A 86 -10.68 5.05 5.07
N ILE A 87 -11.76 4.38 5.43
CA ILE A 87 -12.90 4.12 4.56
C ILE A 87 -14.18 4.56 5.26
N THR A 88 -15.20 4.90 4.48
CA THR A 88 -16.57 5.08 4.96
C THR A 88 -17.49 4.24 4.09
N VAL A 89 -18.29 3.40 4.73
CA VAL A 89 -19.30 2.54 4.07
C VAL A 89 -20.65 2.96 4.59
N ASP A 90 -21.54 3.40 3.69
CA ASP A 90 -22.89 3.89 4.05
C ASP A 90 -22.89 4.93 5.18
N GLY A 91 -21.89 5.82 5.19
CA GLY A 91 -21.72 6.88 6.19
C GLY A 91 -21.00 6.46 7.49
N LEU A 92 -20.63 5.18 7.64
CA LEU A 92 -19.94 4.67 8.82
C LEU A 92 -18.43 4.52 8.55
N GLY A 93 -17.62 5.22 9.33
CA GLY A 93 -16.17 5.25 9.17
C GLY A 93 -15.44 4.08 9.83
N ALA A 94 -14.36 3.63 9.18
CA ALA A 94 -13.39 2.68 9.73
C ALA A 94 -11.97 3.01 9.26
N THR A 95 -10.98 2.66 10.08
CA THR A 95 -9.57 2.59 9.66
C THR A 95 -9.31 1.23 9.01
N ILE A 96 -8.55 1.23 7.93
CA ILE A 96 -8.17 0.03 7.17
C ILE A 96 -6.65 -0.12 7.14
N THR A 97 -6.19 -1.36 7.23
CA THR A 97 -4.85 -1.78 6.85
C THR A 97 -4.93 -3.12 6.13
N VAL A 98 -4.33 -3.23 4.95
CA VAL A 98 -4.16 -4.46 4.19
C VAL A 98 -2.68 -4.78 4.13
N LEU A 99 -2.29 -5.90 4.74
CA LEU A 99 -0.92 -6.41 4.76
C LEU A 99 -0.93 -7.83 4.20
N ASP A 100 -0.11 -8.11 3.20
CA ASP A 100 -0.05 -9.43 2.56
C ASP A 100 -1.45 -9.98 2.22
N LYS A 101 -2.26 -9.14 1.54
CA LYS A 101 -3.66 -9.41 1.17
C LYS A 101 -4.61 -9.71 2.34
N THR A 102 -4.16 -9.58 3.58
CA THR A 102 -4.99 -9.72 4.76
C THR A 102 -5.56 -8.37 5.15
N LEU A 103 -6.89 -8.28 5.20
CA LEU A 103 -7.61 -7.08 5.61
C LEU A 103 -7.75 -7.03 7.13
N TYR A 104 -7.37 -5.88 7.68
CA TYR A 104 -7.63 -5.47 9.05
C TYR A 104 -8.48 -4.21 9.04
N LEU A 105 -9.56 -4.21 9.82
CA LEU A 105 -10.45 -3.06 9.99
C LEU A 105 -10.57 -2.67 11.46
N LYS A 106 -10.68 -1.37 11.72
CA LYS A 106 -10.98 -0.82 13.05
C LYS A 106 -12.07 0.23 12.91
N GLY A 107 -13.27 -0.10 13.36
CA GLY A 107 -14.43 0.80 13.37
C GLY A 107 -14.98 1.00 14.78
N ALA A 108 -15.82 2.02 14.95
CA ALA A 108 -16.59 2.24 16.17
C ALA A 108 -17.66 1.13 16.38
N PRO A 109 -18.26 0.98 17.57
CA PRO A 109 -19.33 0.01 17.80
C PRO A 109 -20.45 0.06 16.75
N GLU A 110 -20.86 1.26 16.34
CA GLU A 110 -21.95 1.48 15.38
C GLU A 110 -21.60 0.93 13.99
N PHE A 111 -20.34 1.05 13.58
CA PHE A 111 -19.82 0.43 12.35
C PHE A 111 -19.98 -1.09 12.40
N TRP A 112 -19.56 -1.71 13.51
CA TRP A 112 -19.65 -3.17 13.67
C TRP A 112 -21.07 -3.69 13.82
N ALA A 113 -21.97 -2.91 14.43
CA ALA A 113 -23.38 -3.24 14.52
C ALA A 113 -24.02 -3.26 13.12
N ALA A 114 -23.76 -2.24 12.30
CA ALA A 114 -24.30 -2.13 10.95
C ALA A 114 -23.74 -3.19 10.00
N MET A 115 -22.45 -3.55 10.16
CA MET A 115 -21.78 -4.52 9.29
C MET A 115 -21.94 -5.98 9.75
N ALA A 116 -22.54 -6.22 10.91
CA ALA A 116 -22.66 -7.56 11.51
C ALA A 116 -23.28 -8.59 10.54
N ALA A 117 -24.42 -8.23 9.95
CA ALA A 117 -25.15 -9.07 9.02
C ALA A 117 -24.36 -9.31 7.72
N ARG A 118 -23.66 -8.27 7.23
CA ARG A 118 -22.86 -8.33 6.00
C ARG A 118 -21.66 -9.27 6.15
N PHE A 119 -20.98 -9.21 7.29
CA PHE A 119 -19.78 -10.02 7.53
C PHE A 119 -20.07 -11.39 8.12
N GLY A 120 -21.34 -11.68 8.46
CA GLY A 120 -21.71 -12.91 9.16
C GLY A 120 -21.07 -13.01 10.54
N VAL A 121 -20.79 -11.87 11.19
CA VAL A 121 -20.15 -11.83 12.51
C VAL A 121 -21.22 -11.66 13.58
N SER A 122 -21.18 -12.50 14.61
CA SER A 122 -22.05 -12.37 15.78
C SER A 122 -21.48 -11.31 16.72
N SER A 123 -21.71 -10.03 16.43
CA SER A 123 -21.19 -8.90 17.22
C SER A 123 -22.24 -8.25 18.16
N GLY A 124 -23.49 -8.71 18.14
CA GLY A 124 -24.57 -8.09 18.93
C GLY A 124 -24.79 -6.63 18.52
N ASP A 125 -24.60 -5.70 19.46
CA ASP A 125 -24.65 -4.25 19.26
C ASP A 125 -23.30 -3.66 18.79
N GLY A 126 -22.33 -4.49 18.42
CA GLY A 126 -21.01 -4.09 17.92
C GLY A 126 -19.99 -3.72 19.01
N THR A 127 -20.40 -3.61 20.27
CA THR A 127 -19.52 -3.18 21.37
C THR A 127 -18.29 -4.06 21.57
N ALA A 128 -18.45 -5.37 21.39
CA ALA A 128 -17.36 -6.36 21.50
C ALA A 128 -16.19 -6.10 20.54
N LEU A 129 -16.47 -5.54 19.35
CA LEU A 129 -15.48 -5.24 18.31
C LEU A 129 -15.13 -3.75 18.22
N GLY A 130 -15.91 -2.89 18.88
CA GLY A 130 -15.77 -1.45 18.87
C GLY A 130 -14.36 -0.97 19.19
N ASN A 131 -13.80 -0.16 18.30
CA ASN A 131 -12.46 0.42 18.38
C ASN A 131 -11.33 -0.62 18.46
N ARG A 132 -11.58 -1.86 18.03
CA ARG A 132 -10.57 -2.91 17.94
C ARG A 132 -10.24 -3.21 16.49
N TRP A 133 -8.99 -3.61 16.25
CA TRP A 133 -8.62 -4.20 14.97
C TRP A 133 -9.26 -5.58 14.83
N VAL A 134 -9.80 -5.86 13.65
CA VAL A 134 -10.45 -7.12 13.32
C VAL A 134 -9.91 -7.59 11.97
N LYS A 135 -9.43 -8.83 11.94
CA LYS A 135 -9.01 -9.52 10.72
C LYS A 135 -10.24 -10.06 10.00
N LEU A 136 -10.35 -9.75 8.71
CA LEU A 136 -11.44 -10.20 7.84
C LEU A 136 -10.88 -10.66 6.49
N PRO A 137 -11.59 -11.56 5.77
CA PRO A 137 -11.39 -11.73 4.34
C PRO A 137 -11.81 -10.47 3.58
N THR A 138 -11.01 -10.06 2.59
CA THR A 138 -11.27 -8.89 1.72
C THR A 138 -12.61 -8.99 0.99
N VAL A 139 -12.99 -10.21 0.56
CA VAL A 139 -14.27 -10.49 -0.14
C VAL A 139 -15.51 -10.01 0.61
N LEU A 140 -15.46 -9.88 1.94
CA LEU A 140 -16.62 -9.43 2.74
C LEU A 140 -16.96 -7.95 2.52
N LEU A 141 -16.00 -7.13 2.09
CA LEU A 141 -16.23 -5.74 1.69
C LEU A 141 -16.67 -5.59 0.23
N GLY A 142 -16.70 -6.68 -0.54
CA GLY A 142 -16.98 -6.63 -1.98
C GLY A 142 -15.90 -5.88 -2.78
N ILE A 143 -14.71 -5.68 -2.21
CA ILE A 143 -13.57 -4.96 -2.79
C ILE A 143 -12.27 -5.66 -2.38
N GLU A 144 -11.38 -5.90 -3.35
CA GLU A 144 -10.01 -6.33 -3.10
C GLU A 144 -9.08 -5.12 -3.25
N PHE A 145 -8.75 -4.46 -2.14
CA PHE A 145 -8.03 -3.17 -2.13
C PHE A 145 -6.67 -3.24 -2.84
N ALA A 146 -5.94 -4.35 -2.70
CA ALA A 146 -4.67 -4.56 -3.37
C ALA A 146 -4.81 -4.61 -4.91
N ASP A 147 -5.94 -5.15 -5.39
CA ASP A 147 -6.23 -5.33 -6.82
C ASP A 147 -6.86 -4.09 -7.47
N ILE A 148 -7.16 -3.03 -6.70
CA ILE A 148 -7.79 -1.82 -7.25
C ILE A 148 -7.06 -0.51 -6.94
N PHE A 149 -6.12 -0.48 -5.98
CA PHE A 149 -5.40 0.75 -5.61
C PHE A 149 -3.89 0.72 -5.88
N THR A 150 -3.33 -0.39 -6.35
CA THR A 150 -1.91 -0.39 -6.74
C THR A 150 -1.71 0.48 -7.99
N PRO A 151 -0.70 1.38 -8.03
CA PRO A 151 -0.57 2.35 -9.12
C PRO A 151 -0.48 1.72 -10.51
N ASP A 152 0.24 0.59 -10.64
CA ASP A 152 0.34 -0.17 -11.89
C ASP A 152 -1.01 -0.72 -12.35
N VAL A 153 -1.80 -1.33 -11.45
CA VAL A 153 -3.12 -1.88 -11.79
C VAL A 153 -4.09 -0.78 -12.20
N VAL A 154 -4.08 0.34 -11.49
CA VAL A 154 -4.92 1.49 -11.81
C VAL A 154 -4.52 2.10 -13.18
N SER A 155 -3.23 2.18 -13.47
CA SER A 155 -2.72 2.65 -14.76
C SER A 155 -3.15 1.73 -15.91
N GLN A 156 -3.04 0.41 -15.72
CA GLN A 156 -3.47 -0.58 -16.68
C GLN A 156 -4.99 -0.56 -16.89
N ALA A 157 -5.77 -0.40 -15.82
CA ALA A 157 -7.23 -0.31 -15.88
C ALA A 157 -7.70 0.96 -16.61
N ALA A 158 -6.97 2.08 -16.50
CA ALA A 158 -7.26 3.27 -17.28
C ALA A 158 -7.11 3.03 -18.80
N GLY A 159 -6.10 2.27 -19.21
CA GLY A 159 -5.86 1.94 -20.61
C GLY A 159 -5.29 3.12 -21.40
N LYS A 160 -5.65 3.23 -22.69
CA LYS A 160 -5.13 4.27 -23.59
C LYS A 160 -6.15 5.39 -23.79
N ALA A 161 -5.68 6.56 -24.20
CA ALA A 161 -6.58 7.64 -24.61
C ALA A 161 -7.45 7.21 -25.81
N THR A 162 -8.77 7.35 -25.70
CA THR A 162 -9.72 6.97 -26.77
C THR A 162 -9.87 8.04 -27.85
N LYS A 163 -9.43 9.26 -27.55
CA LYS A 163 -9.30 10.39 -28.47
C LYS A 163 -7.98 11.05 -28.17
N GLY A 164 -7.02 11.00 -29.10
CA GLY A 164 -5.68 11.46 -28.72
C GLY A 164 -4.67 11.83 -29.79
N ASP A 165 -5.00 11.80 -31.07
CA ASP A 165 -4.05 12.20 -32.13
C ASP A 165 -3.86 13.73 -32.23
N GLY A 166 -4.75 14.50 -31.60
CA GLY A 166 -4.70 15.97 -31.57
C GLY A 166 -3.92 16.53 -30.39
N ALA A 167 -3.84 17.87 -30.33
CA ALA A 167 -3.27 18.61 -29.22
C ALA A 167 -3.97 18.29 -27.88
N LEU A 168 -3.28 18.58 -26.77
CA LEU A 168 -3.86 18.55 -25.43
C LEU A 168 -5.12 19.42 -25.37
N PRO A 169 -6.16 19.03 -24.60
CA PRO A 169 -7.36 19.83 -24.47
C PRO A 169 -7.06 21.14 -23.72
N ASP A 170 -7.66 22.25 -24.15
CA ASP A 170 -7.50 23.55 -23.47
C ASP A 170 -8.42 23.68 -22.23
N LYS A 171 -9.49 22.88 -22.19
CA LYS A 171 -10.47 22.94 -21.11
C LYS A 171 -9.92 22.25 -19.86
N THR A 172 -9.82 23.01 -18.78
CA THR A 172 -9.45 22.52 -17.46
C THR A 172 -10.68 22.31 -16.58
N THR A 173 -10.55 21.36 -15.65
CA THR A 173 -11.45 21.12 -14.53
C THR A 173 -10.63 21.17 -13.25
N LYS A 174 -11.14 21.83 -12.20
CA LYS A 174 -10.46 21.87 -10.91
C LYS A 174 -10.63 20.52 -10.20
N VAL A 175 -9.54 19.86 -9.89
CA VAL A 175 -9.49 18.59 -9.13
C VAL A 175 -8.74 18.87 -7.83
N ALA A 176 -9.47 18.87 -6.70
CA ALA A 176 -8.97 19.40 -5.44
C ALA A 176 -8.38 20.82 -5.63
N GLU A 177 -7.06 21.00 -5.50
CA GLU A 177 -6.37 22.28 -5.67
C GLU A 177 -5.64 22.42 -7.02
N VAL A 178 -5.66 21.40 -7.88
CA VAL A 178 -4.90 21.37 -9.14
C VAL A 178 -5.81 21.53 -10.36
N GLU A 179 -5.39 22.30 -11.36
CA GLU A 179 -6.06 22.35 -12.67
C GLU A 179 -5.75 21.07 -13.45
N GLY A 180 -6.78 20.30 -13.77
CA GLY A 180 -6.70 19.03 -14.50
C GLY A 180 -7.28 19.12 -15.92
N LEU A 181 -6.60 18.50 -16.88
CA LEU A 181 -7.04 18.26 -18.24
C LEU A 181 -7.80 16.93 -18.28
N GLU A 182 -9.10 16.97 -18.58
CA GLU A 182 -9.92 15.76 -18.69
C GLU A 182 -9.62 15.02 -20.00
N VAL A 183 -9.13 13.79 -19.90
CA VAL A 183 -8.84 12.93 -21.05
C VAL A 183 -9.65 11.64 -20.97
N PRO A 184 -10.49 11.33 -21.98
CA PRO A 184 -11.18 10.05 -22.04
C PRO A 184 -10.19 8.93 -22.39
N VAL A 185 -10.26 7.84 -21.64
CA VAL A 185 -9.43 6.64 -21.80
C VAL A 185 -10.31 5.39 -21.91
N ASP A 186 -9.73 4.25 -22.28
CA ASP A 186 -10.48 3.00 -22.49
C ASP A 186 -11.31 2.59 -21.26
N GLY A 187 -10.76 2.76 -20.06
CA GLY A 187 -11.42 2.41 -18.80
C GLY A 187 -12.28 3.52 -18.17
N GLY A 188 -12.41 4.68 -18.83
CA GLY A 188 -13.17 5.83 -18.31
C GLY A 188 -12.49 7.17 -18.61
N LYS A 189 -12.01 7.86 -17.58
CA LYS A 189 -11.37 9.18 -17.68
C LYS A 189 -10.17 9.30 -16.75
N VAL A 190 -9.17 10.06 -17.19
CA VAL A 190 -8.06 10.51 -16.35
C VAL A 190 -7.98 12.03 -16.40
N TYR A 191 -7.50 12.62 -15.32
CA TYR A 191 -7.26 14.06 -15.23
C TYR A 191 -5.76 14.26 -15.09
N LEU A 192 -5.15 14.89 -16.10
CA LEU A 192 -3.72 15.19 -16.14
C LEU A 192 -3.49 16.61 -15.62
N ALA A 193 -2.44 16.86 -14.84
CA ALA A 193 -2.09 18.21 -14.46
C ALA A 193 -1.92 19.09 -15.72
N LYS A 194 -2.45 20.32 -15.69
CA LYS A 194 -2.31 21.27 -16.80
C LYS A 194 -0.85 21.55 -17.13
N ASP A 195 -0.03 21.73 -16.11
CA ASP A 195 1.39 22.01 -16.28
C ASP A 195 2.19 20.73 -16.53
N ALA A 196 3.26 20.85 -17.32
CA ALA A 196 4.24 19.78 -17.46
C ALA A 196 4.75 19.31 -16.08
N PRO A 197 5.04 18.01 -15.90
CA PRO A 197 5.01 16.94 -16.91
C PRO A 197 3.64 16.25 -17.08
N HIS A 198 2.52 16.94 -16.80
CA HIS A 198 1.16 16.41 -16.96
C HIS A 198 0.84 15.16 -16.13
N GLY A 199 1.41 15.04 -14.94
CA GLY A 199 1.15 13.89 -14.08
C GLY A 199 -0.32 13.72 -13.70
N VAL A 200 -0.73 12.50 -13.39
CA VAL A 200 -2.13 12.17 -13.07
C VAL A 200 -2.52 12.81 -11.73
N VAL A 201 -3.65 13.53 -11.70
CA VAL A 201 -4.17 14.21 -10.49
C VAL A 201 -5.54 13.69 -10.06
N ALA A 202 -6.29 13.06 -10.96
CA ALA A 202 -7.46 12.25 -10.63
C ALA A 202 -7.69 11.18 -11.68
N ILE A 203 -8.47 10.17 -11.28
CA ILE A 203 -8.86 9.05 -12.11
C ILE A 203 -10.35 8.79 -11.86
N ALA A 204 -11.11 8.60 -12.94
CA ALA A 204 -12.50 8.17 -12.90
C ALA A 204 -12.68 6.95 -13.80
N LEU A 205 -12.74 5.74 -13.21
CA LEU A 205 -12.88 4.48 -13.96
C LEU A 205 -14.27 3.90 -13.81
N ASP A 206 -14.79 3.34 -14.89
CA ASP A 206 -16.12 2.71 -14.90
C ASP A 206 -16.13 1.41 -14.08
N GLU A 207 -15.08 0.61 -14.20
CA GLU A 207 -14.86 -0.65 -13.47
C GLU A 207 -13.37 -0.88 -13.22
N ILE A 208 -13.03 -1.47 -12.07
CA ILE A 208 -11.66 -1.89 -11.73
C ILE A 208 -11.68 -3.13 -10.83
N GLY A 209 -10.68 -3.99 -10.98
CA GLY A 209 -10.52 -5.23 -10.22
C GLY A 209 -10.62 -6.48 -11.09
N SER A 210 -10.05 -7.57 -10.61
CA SER A 210 -9.88 -8.81 -11.39
C SER A 210 -11.04 -9.81 -11.23
N ALA A 211 -11.64 -9.89 -10.04
CA ALA A 211 -12.63 -10.90 -9.69
C ALA A 211 -14.05 -10.31 -9.57
N GLU A 212 -15.04 -10.98 -10.16
CA GLU A 212 -16.43 -10.51 -10.24
C GLU A 212 -17.05 -10.10 -8.89
N ASN A 213 -16.72 -10.81 -7.81
CA ASN A 213 -17.23 -10.52 -6.47
C ASN A 213 -16.45 -9.45 -5.71
N THR A 214 -15.33 -8.94 -6.25
CA THR A 214 -14.50 -7.90 -5.63
C THR A 214 -14.16 -6.73 -6.56
N LYS A 215 -14.78 -6.69 -7.75
CA LYS A 215 -14.71 -5.56 -8.67
C LYS A 215 -15.43 -4.35 -8.09
N ALA A 216 -14.79 -3.20 -8.23
CA ALA A 216 -15.37 -1.91 -7.92
C ALA A 216 -15.88 -1.23 -9.19
N ARG A 217 -16.91 -0.41 -9.04
CA ARG A 217 -17.52 0.39 -10.12
C ARG A 217 -17.53 1.86 -9.76
N ASP A 218 -17.66 2.70 -10.77
CA ASP A 218 -17.78 4.16 -10.61
C ASP A 218 -16.66 4.74 -9.73
N LEU A 219 -15.42 4.25 -9.89
CA LEU A 219 -14.27 4.77 -9.14
C LEU A 219 -14.06 6.22 -9.54
N GLN A 220 -14.02 7.13 -8.56
CA GLN A 220 -13.74 8.55 -8.77
C GLN A 220 -12.84 9.03 -7.64
N VAL A 221 -11.55 9.18 -7.90
CA VAL A 221 -10.54 9.51 -6.89
C VAL A 221 -9.59 10.59 -7.38
N ALA A 222 -9.31 11.56 -6.50
CA ALA A 222 -8.12 12.39 -6.58
C ALA A 222 -6.90 11.56 -6.15
N VAL A 223 -5.76 11.81 -6.78
CA VAL A 223 -4.51 11.08 -6.51
C VAL A 223 -3.39 12.04 -6.15
N SER A 224 -2.51 11.62 -5.25
CA SER A 224 -1.26 12.31 -4.97
C SER A 224 -0.11 11.32 -4.77
N ASP A 225 1.03 11.61 -5.40
CA ASP A 225 2.25 10.85 -5.19
C ASP A 225 2.79 11.12 -3.77
N VAL A 226 3.04 10.05 -3.03
CA VAL A 226 3.65 10.11 -1.69
C VAL A 226 4.92 9.25 -1.62
N SER A 227 5.51 8.95 -2.78
CA SER A 227 6.69 8.09 -2.94
C SER A 227 7.90 8.60 -2.17
N ALA A 228 8.06 9.92 -2.00
CA ALA A 228 9.12 10.51 -1.19
C ALA A 228 9.09 10.05 0.29
N ASN A 229 7.95 9.58 0.79
CA ASN A 229 7.77 9.13 2.17
C ASN A 229 7.84 7.60 2.35
N ILE A 230 8.22 6.84 1.31
CA ILE A 230 8.08 5.38 1.30
C ILE A 230 8.77 4.65 2.46
N ASN A 231 9.97 5.10 2.87
CA ASN A 231 10.67 4.50 4.02
C ASN A 231 9.91 4.74 5.34
N LYS A 232 9.36 5.94 5.51
CA LYS A 232 8.53 6.27 6.67
C LYS A 232 7.24 5.44 6.66
N ILE A 233 6.61 5.30 5.49
CA ILE A 233 5.41 4.48 5.31
C ILE A 233 5.65 3.05 5.78
N TYR A 234 6.71 2.37 5.31
CA TYR A 234 7.01 1.01 5.78
C TYR A 234 7.38 0.94 7.25
N THR A 235 8.09 1.96 7.78
CA THR A 235 8.39 2.03 9.21
C THR A 235 7.11 2.12 10.05
N ASP A 236 6.16 2.97 9.64
CA ASP A 236 4.88 3.13 10.33
C ASP A 236 4.05 1.85 10.23
N LEU A 237 3.99 1.21 9.06
CA LEU A 237 3.29 -0.06 8.85
C LEU A 237 3.88 -1.21 9.68
N ALA A 238 5.21 -1.34 9.73
CA ALA A 238 5.88 -2.34 10.56
C ALA A 238 5.58 -2.14 12.05
N ASN A 239 5.60 -0.88 12.50
CA ASN A 239 5.21 -0.53 13.86
C ASN A 239 3.74 -0.85 14.15
N GLY A 240 2.82 -0.52 13.25
CA GLY A 240 1.39 -0.82 13.39
C GLY A 240 1.12 -2.33 13.37
N ALA A 241 1.80 -3.08 12.51
CA ALA A 241 1.72 -4.54 12.46
C ALA A 241 2.07 -5.18 13.81
N THR A 242 3.16 -4.73 14.44
CA THR A 242 3.62 -5.27 15.73
C THR A 242 2.79 -4.77 16.92
N LYS A 243 2.47 -3.47 16.97
CA LYS A 243 1.84 -2.84 18.15
C LYS A 243 0.33 -2.94 18.13
N ASP A 244 -0.29 -2.67 16.98
CA ASP A 244 -1.73 -2.51 16.90
C ASP A 244 -2.41 -3.81 16.44
N LEU A 245 -1.84 -4.49 15.45
CA LEU A 245 -2.44 -5.71 14.88
C LEU A 245 -2.10 -6.97 15.69
N GLY A 246 -1.15 -6.90 16.62
CA GLY A 246 -0.82 -8.02 17.53
C GLY A 246 -1.95 -8.45 18.47
N THR A 247 -3.00 -7.63 18.60
CA THR A 247 -4.21 -7.91 19.39
C THR A 247 -5.48 -7.90 18.53
N ALA A 248 -5.34 -7.98 17.20
CA ALA A 248 -6.47 -8.01 16.30
C ALA A 248 -7.37 -9.24 16.57
N ILE A 249 -8.69 -9.05 16.47
CA ILE A 249 -9.68 -10.11 16.62
C ILE A 249 -9.80 -10.90 15.32
N ASP A 250 -9.86 -12.23 15.41
CA ASP A 250 -10.30 -13.09 14.30
C ASP A 250 -11.82 -13.27 14.41
N ALA A 251 -12.58 -12.42 13.71
CA ALA A 251 -14.04 -12.41 13.82
C ALA A 251 -14.72 -13.65 13.21
N LEU A 252 -13.99 -14.44 12.42
CA LEU A 252 -14.50 -15.69 11.85
C LEU A 252 -14.22 -16.91 12.74
N THR A 253 -13.39 -16.75 13.77
CA THR A 253 -13.15 -17.82 14.75
C THR A 253 -13.99 -17.61 16.00
N THR A 254 -15.03 -18.42 16.16
CA THR A 254 -15.91 -18.39 17.33
C THR A 254 -15.28 -19.07 18.54
N ILE A 255 -15.42 -18.47 19.72
CA ILE A 255 -15.12 -19.11 21.01
C ILE A 255 -16.44 -19.46 21.69
N THR A 256 -16.58 -20.71 22.15
CA THR A 256 -17.74 -21.11 22.95
C THR A 256 -17.52 -20.64 24.38
N GLN A 257 -18.46 -19.85 24.87
CA GLN A 257 -18.46 -19.29 26.21
C GLN A 257 -19.24 -20.22 27.15
N GLY A 258 -18.59 -20.68 28.22
CA GLY A 258 -19.14 -21.54 29.25
C GLY A 258 -19.65 -20.75 30.46
N GLY A 259 -19.58 -21.36 31.64
CA GLY A 259 -19.97 -20.70 32.89
C GLY A 259 -19.01 -19.59 33.30
N ASN A 260 -19.51 -18.64 34.10
CA ASN A 260 -18.69 -17.61 34.74
C ASN A 260 -18.94 -17.58 36.25
N ARG A 261 -17.93 -17.14 37.01
CA ARG A 261 -18.01 -16.97 38.47
C ARG A 261 -17.11 -15.82 38.93
N PHE A 262 -17.40 -15.28 40.11
CA PHE A 262 -16.56 -14.29 40.78
C PHE A 262 -15.75 -14.96 41.89
N ASP A 263 -14.48 -14.58 42.02
CA ASP A 263 -13.56 -15.12 43.02
C ASP A 263 -12.63 -14.03 43.56
N ALA A 264 -12.05 -14.27 44.74
CA ALA A 264 -11.12 -13.37 45.42
C ALA A 264 -11.63 -11.91 45.51
N CYS A 265 -12.93 -11.72 45.77
CA CYS A 265 -13.55 -10.40 45.85
C CYS A 265 -13.35 -9.79 47.24
N GLY A 266 -12.48 -8.79 47.31
CA GLY A 266 -12.14 -8.01 48.49
C GLY A 266 -11.86 -6.56 48.13
N ALA A 267 -11.50 -5.76 49.14
CA ALA A 267 -11.13 -4.34 48.93
C ALA A 267 -10.07 -4.10 47.83
N PRO A 268 -9.00 -4.91 47.69
CA PRO A 268 -7.99 -4.64 46.66
C PRO A 268 -8.43 -5.06 45.25
N SER A 269 -9.33 -6.05 45.12
CA SER A 269 -9.70 -6.61 43.82
C SER A 269 -10.92 -7.52 43.85
N CYS A 270 -11.51 -7.79 42.69
CA CYS A 270 -12.40 -8.94 42.47
C CYS A 270 -12.11 -9.56 41.11
N THR A 271 -12.11 -10.90 41.03
CA THR A 271 -11.71 -11.63 39.83
C THR A 271 -12.93 -12.26 39.17
N LEU A 272 -13.16 -11.96 37.90
CA LEU A 272 -14.07 -12.69 37.04
C LEU A 272 -13.33 -13.89 36.47
N ILE A 273 -13.89 -15.08 36.62
CA ILE A 273 -13.41 -16.31 36.00
C ILE A 273 -14.44 -16.79 34.99
N VAL A 274 -14.00 -17.08 33.77
CA VAL A 274 -14.82 -17.51 32.63
C VAL A 274 -14.26 -18.81 32.07
N ASP A 275 -15.12 -19.81 31.90
CA ASP A 275 -14.78 -21.03 31.19
C ASP A 275 -15.05 -20.84 29.69
N ILE A 276 -14.10 -21.27 28.85
CA ILE A 276 -14.18 -21.16 27.40
C ILE A 276 -13.85 -22.50 26.74
N THR A 277 -14.31 -22.70 25.51
CA THR A 277 -13.91 -23.82 24.66
C THR A 277 -13.58 -23.29 23.27
N ASN A 278 -12.51 -23.82 22.66
CA ASN A 278 -12.16 -23.55 21.27
C ASN A 278 -12.79 -24.60 20.36
N PRO A 279 -13.94 -24.33 19.70
CA PRO A 279 -14.54 -25.28 18.76
C PRO A 279 -13.83 -25.35 17.40
N SER A 280 -12.85 -24.46 17.14
CA SER A 280 -12.20 -24.37 15.84
C SER A 280 -11.20 -25.52 15.61
N LYS A 281 -10.77 -25.68 14.36
CA LYS A 281 -9.78 -26.68 13.94
C LYS A 281 -8.33 -26.26 14.17
N LYS A 282 -8.10 -25.02 14.65
CA LYS A 282 -6.76 -24.46 14.88
C LYS A 282 -6.62 -24.03 16.33
N ALA A 283 -5.39 -24.05 16.86
CA ALA A 283 -5.14 -23.49 18.17
C ALA A 283 -5.28 -21.96 18.10
N VAL A 284 -5.87 -21.33 19.10
CA VAL A 284 -6.10 -19.87 19.09
C VAL A 284 -5.76 -19.23 20.43
N LYS A 285 -5.24 -18.00 20.39
CA LYS A 285 -5.19 -17.15 21.58
C LYS A 285 -6.58 -16.54 21.79
N VAL A 286 -7.00 -16.41 23.03
CA VAL A 286 -8.31 -15.84 23.38
C VAL A 286 -8.10 -14.63 24.27
N HIS A 287 -8.81 -13.56 23.96
CA HIS A 287 -8.82 -12.32 24.72
C HIS A 287 -10.16 -12.15 25.45
N LEU A 288 -10.11 -12.02 26.77
CA LEU A 288 -11.23 -11.72 27.64
C LEU A 288 -11.18 -10.22 27.97
N LYS A 289 -12.29 -9.52 27.74
CA LYS A 289 -12.55 -8.18 28.28
C LYS A 289 -13.77 -8.25 29.18
N ALA A 290 -13.75 -7.56 30.31
CA ALA A 290 -14.90 -7.43 31.20
C ALA A 290 -15.05 -6.00 31.69
N ASP A 291 -16.25 -5.45 31.53
CA ASP A 291 -16.66 -4.13 32.04
C ASP A 291 -17.56 -4.35 33.26
N TRP A 292 -17.16 -3.77 34.39
CA TRP A 292 -17.76 -4.02 35.70
C TRP A 292 -18.68 -2.88 36.11
N THR A 293 -19.79 -3.24 36.77
CA THR A 293 -20.76 -2.30 37.31
C THR A 293 -21.14 -2.68 38.74
N GLY A 294 -21.45 -1.68 39.56
CA GLY A 294 -21.93 -1.84 40.93
C GLY A 294 -22.88 -0.70 41.27
N ASP A 295 -24.04 -1.02 41.82
CA ASP A 295 -25.15 -0.06 42.03
C ASP A 295 -25.50 0.76 40.77
N ASN A 296 -25.43 0.13 39.59
CA ASN A 296 -25.61 0.75 38.26
C ASN A 296 -24.55 1.82 37.90
N ALA A 297 -23.46 1.94 38.65
CA ALA A 297 -22.32 2.80 38.32
C ALA A 297 -21.16 1.96 37.74
N PRO A 298 -20.38 2.50 36.80
CA PRO A 298 -19.19 1.82 36.30
C PRO A 298 -18.16 1.69 37.40
N LEU A 299 -17.62 0.47 37.58
CA LEU A 299 -16.51 0.20 38.49
C LEU A 299 -15.17 0.17 37.77
N GLY A 300 -15.17 0.05 36.43
CA GLY A 300 -13.97 -0.05 35.61
C GLY A 300 -13.99 -1.28 34.71
N SER A 301 -12.86 -1.60 34.11
CA SER A 301 -12.70 -2.74 33.20
C SER A 301 -11.45 -3.54 33.51
N CYS A 302 -11.41 -4.79 33.06
CA CYS A 302 -10.20 -5.60 33.07
C CYS A 302 -10.07 -6.37 31.75
N GLU A 303 -8.84 -6.72 31.37
CA GLU A 303 -8.54 -7.51 30.18
C GLU A 303 -7.51 -8.61 30.48
N GLN A 304 -7.62 -9.76 29.81
CA GLN A 304 -6.65 -10.86 29.93
C GLN A 304 -6.57 -11.65 28.61
N THR A 305 -5.37 -12.12 28.26
CA THR A 305 -5.17 -13.06 27.15
C THR A 305 -4.74 -14.43 27.68
N VAL A 306 -5.28 -15.50 27.09
CA VAL A 306 -4.88 -16.90 27.37
C VAL A 306 -4.56 -17.63 26.07
N GLY A 307 -3.77 -18.70 26.18
CA GLY A 307 -3.57 -19.66 25.10
C GLY A 307 -2.14 -19.73 24.57
N PRO A 308 -1.93 -20.42 23.44
CA PRO A 308 -2.97 -20.91 22.53
C PRO A 308 -3.82 -22.06 23.13
N VAL A 309 -5.15 -21.96 23.03
CA VAL A 309 -6.11 -23.01 23.39
C VAL A 309 -6.23 -23.97 22.22
N GLN A 310 -5.94 -25.25 22.43
CA GLN A 310 -5.92 -26.27 21.37
C GLN A 310 -7.34 -26.53 20.80
N PRO A 311 -7.45 -27.04 19.55
CA PRO A 311 -8.72 -27.44 18.95
C PRO A 311 -9.53 -28.37 19.86
N GLY A 312 -10.80 -28.05 20.08
CA GLY A 312 -11.73 -28.80 20.95
C GLY A 312 -11.43 -28.71 22.45
N ALA A 313 -10.36 -28.04 22.87
CA ALA A 313 -9.97 -27.94 24.27
C ALA A 313 -10.78 -26.86 25.00
N ALA A 314 -11.08 -27.15 26.27
CA ALA A 314 -11.57 -26.17 27.22
C ALA A 314 -10.40 -25.45 27.91
N ALA A 315 -10.61 -24.21 28.29
CA ALA A 315 -9.69 -23.42 29.11
C ALA A 315 -10.48 -22.51 30.07
N THR A 316 -9.82 -22.03 31.10
CA THR A 316 -10.38 -21.04 32.03
C THR A 316 -9.58 -19.75 31.91
N MET A 317 -10.28 -18.62 31.85
CA MET A 317 -9.71 -17.27 31.83
C MET A 317 -10.09 -16.54 33.10
N SER A 318 -9.17 -15.76 33.64
CA SER A 318 -9.42 -14.95 34.83
C SER A 318 -8.98 -13.51 34.62
N CYS A 319 -9.77 -12.56 35.11
CA CYS A 319 -9.53 -11.15 34.92
C CYS A 319 -9.94 -10.39 36.19
N ALA A 320 -9.00 -9.67 36.80
CA ALA A 320 -9.22 -8.98 38.07
C ALA A 320 -9.43 -7.48 37.85
N ILE A 321 -10.48 -6.93 38.45
CA ILE A 321 -10.65 -5.48 38.57
C ILE A 321 -9.92 -4.99 39.82
N THR A 322 -9.07 -3.96 39.68
CA THR A 322 -8.26 -3.39 40.77
C THR A 322 -8.36 -1.86 40.82
N THR A 323 -9.43 -1.30 40.27
CA THR A 323 -9.62 0.14 40.13
C THR A 323 -9.98 0.80 41.48
N PRO A 324 -9.68 2.10 41.67
CA PRO A 324 -10.11 2.84 42.86
C PRO A 324 -11.63 2.85 43.06
N GLU A 325 -12.40 2.84 41.97
CA GLU A 325 -13.86 2.79 41.97
C GLU A 325 -14.37 1.47 42.55
N TRP A 326 -13.74 0.34 42.20
CA TRP A 326 -14.01 -0.95 42.83
C TRP A 326 -13.75 -0.90 44.34
N GLY A 327 -12.58 -0.41 44.76
CA GLY A 327 -12.22 -0.32 46.18
C GLY A 327 -13.21 0.55 46.98
N SER A 328 -13.63 1.67 46.39
CA SER A 328 -14.62 2.58 46.97
C SER A 328 -16.01 1.94 47.07
N PHE A 329 -16.45 1.25 46.01
CA PHE A 329 -17.68 0.47 46.01
C PHE A 329 -17.66 -0.59 47.12
N TYR A 330 -16.59 -1.39 47.18
CA TYR A 330 -16.44 -2.45 48.18
C TYR A 330 -16.50 -1.89 49.60
N GLN A 331 -15.80 -0.80 49.89
CA GLN A 331 -15.83 -0.16 51.21
C GLN A 331 -17.24 0.32 51.58
N ARG A 332 -17.95 0.99 50.67
CA ARG A 332 -19.33 1.43 50.91
C ARG A 332 -20.27 0.26 51.13
N ALA A 333 -20.19 -0.77 50.29
CA ALA A 333 -21.03 -1.95 50.36
C ALA A 333 -20.87 -2.70 51.69
N ASN A 334 -19.67 -2.66 52.27
CA ASN A 334 -19.39 -3.25 53.60
C ASN A 334 -19.72 -2.31 54.78
N SER A 335 -19.91 -1.02 54.54
CA SER A 335 -20.17 -0.03 55.60
C SER A 335 -21.64 0.35 55.73
N VAL A 336 -22.43 0.18 54.66
CA VAL A 336 -23.85 0.57 54.62
C VAL A 336 -24.71 -0.69 54.59
N PRO A 337 -25.60 -0.93 55.58
CA PRO A 337 -26.54 -2.05 55.54
C PRO A 337 -27.42 -2.00 54.28
N GLY A 338 -27.54 -3.13 53.56
CA GLY A 338 -28.35 -3.23 52.35
C GLY A 338 -27.80 -4.24 51.34
N SER A 339 -28.49 -4.36 50.20
CA SER A 339 -28.00 -5.11 49.04
C SER A 339 -27.28 -4.14 48.10
N HIS A 340 -26.05 -4.49 47.73
CA HIS A 340 -25.19 -3.71 46.82
C HIS A 340 -24.84 -4.60 45.64
N PRO A 341 -25.71 -4.69 44.61
CA PRO A 341 -25.49 -5.57 43.48
C PRO A 341 -24.28 -5.10 42.66
N TYR A 342 -23.46 -6.06 42.23
CA TYR A 342 -22.40 -5.85 41.25
C TYR A 342 -22.43 -6.96 40.20
N GLY A 343 -21.86 -6.67 39.04
CA GLY A 343 -21.76 -7.61 37.94
C GLY A 343 -20.71 -7.18 36.93
N ALA A 344 -20.46 -8.06 35.96
CA ALA A 344 -19.57 -7.79 34.85
C ALA A 344 -20.23 -8.24 33.55
N VAL A 345 -20.22 -7.34 32.55
CA VAL A 345 -20.50 -7.70 31.16
C VAL A 345 -19.15 -8.03 30.53
N TRP A 346 -19.05 -9.18 29.89
CA TRP A 346 -17.76 -9.68 29.41
C TRP A 346 -17.87 -10.27 28.02
N THR A 347 -16.72 -10.37 27.34
CA THR A 347 -16.62 -10.99 26.04
C THR A 347 -15.28 -11.71 25.91
N ALA A 348 -15.33 -12.97 25.48
CA ALA A 348 -14.16 -13.74 25.08
C ALA A 348 -14.12 -13.86 23.55
N LEU A 349 -13.06 -13.37 22.93
CA LEU A 349 -12.87 -13.34 21.47
C LEU A 349 -11.56 -14.01 21.07
N ALA A 350 -11.57 -14.74 19.95
CA ALA A 350 -10.34 -15.26 19.37
C ALA A 350 -9.48 -14.11 18.82
N LEU A 351 -8.19 -14.12 19.13
CA LEU A 351 -7.22 -13.24 18.50
C LEU A 351 -6.74 -13.85 17.18
N ALA A 352 -6.53 -13.00 16.20
CA ALA A 352 -5.83 -13.34 14.98
C ALA A 352 -4.34 -13.59 15.28
N ASP A 353 -3.71 -14.42 14.46
CA ASP A 353 -2.26 -14.47 14.43
C ASP A 353 -1.73 -13.10 13.97
N PRO A 354 -0.72 -12.54 14.66
CA PRO A 354 -0.14 -11.27 14.24
C PRO A 354 0.42 -11.41 12.82
N PRO A 355 0.28 -10.37 11.96
CA PRO A 355 0.94 -10.38 10.66
C PRO A 355 2.46 -10.46 10.84
N ASP A 356 3.16 -11.08 9.90
CA ASP A 356 4.62 -11.06 9.88
C ASP A 356 5.11 -9.64 9.53
N ALA A 357 5.71 -8.97 10.49
CA ALA A 357 6.25 -7.62 10.31
C ALA A 357 7.61 -7.62 9.60
N LYS A 358 8.31 -8.75 9.51
CA LYS A 358 9.68 -8.80 8.98
C LYS A 358 9.80 -8.28 7.54
N PRO A 359 8.91 -8.64 6.59
CA PRO A 359 8.99 -8.09 5.24
C PRO A 359 8.84 -6.56 5.23
N LEU A 360 8.05 -5.99 6.14
CA LEU A 360 7.88 -4.54 6.28
C LEU A 360 9.13 -3.89 6.89
N GLU A 361 9.74 -4.51 7.89
CA GLU A 361 10.99 -4.04 8.53
C GLU A 361 12.18 -4.09 7.55
N GLU A 362 12.30 -5.16 6.77
CA GLU A 362 13.31 -5.29 5.72
C GLU A 362 13.14 -4.20 4.66
N ARG A 363 11.90 -3.89 4.26
CA ARG A 363 11.60 -2.79 3.34
C ARG A 363 11.86 -1.42 3.96
N ALA A 364 11.48 -1.21 5.22
CA ALA A 364 11.70 0.05 5.93
C ALA A 364 13.19 0.41 6.05
N THR A 365 14.05 -0.61 6.13
CA THR A 365 15.50 -0.47 6.25
C THR A 365 16.25 -0.69 4.94
N ALA A 366 15.54 -0.89 3.83
CA ALA A 366 16.12 -1.10 2.52
C ALA A 366 16.97 0.10 2.11
N LYS A 367 18.23 -0.18 1.78
CA LYS A 367 19.14 0.84 1.27
C LYS A 367 18.82 1.11 -0.20
N PRO A 368 19.07 2.35 -0.69
CA PRO A 368 19.09 2.63 -2.12
C PRO A 368 19.96 1.62 -2.87
N ALA A 369 19.50 1.20 -4.05
CA ALA A 369 20.28 0.33 -4.91
C ALA A 369 21.65 0.94 -5.28
N ASP A 370 22.66 0.09 -5.45
CA ASP A 370 24.00 0.54 -5.84
C ASP A 370 24.05 0.83 -7.35
N THR A 371 24.42 2.05 -7.73
CA THR A 371 24.62 2.46 -9.12
C THR A 371 25.84 1.81 -9.78
N LYS A 372 26.77 1.26 -8.98
CA LYS A 372 27.98 0.61 -9.49
C LYS A 372 27.78 -0.86 -9.84
N SER A 373 26.66 -1.46 -9.44
CA SER A 373 26.44 -2.89 -9.68
C SER A 373 26.36 -3.18 -11.19
N GLY A 374 25.90 -2.23 -12.00
CA GLY A 374 25.99 -2.18 -13.48
C GLY A 374 25.46 -3.41 -14.22
N ARG A 375 24.83 -4.35 -13.51
CA ARG A 375 24.36 -5.62 -14.07
C ARG A 375 22.95 -5.42 -14.57
N GLU A 376 22.75 -5.65 -15.84
CA GLU A 376 21.42 -5.88 -16.37
C GLU A 376 20.97 -7.28 -15.93
N GLY A 377 20.10 -7.33 -14.92
CA GLY A 377 19.40 -8.55 -14.53
C GLY A 377 18.04 -8.64 -15.22
N GLU A 378 17.60 -9.86 -15.56
CA GLU A 378 16.23 -10.10 -16.04
C GLU A 378 15.18 -10.15 -14.91
N SER A 379 15.63 -10.16 -13.66
CA SER A 379 14.79 -10.22 -12.46
C SER A 379 14.96 -8.97 -11.60
N GLY A 380 13.96 -8.68 -10.76
CA GLY A 380 13.93 -7.51 -9.89
C GLY A 380 13.40 -6.26 -10.58
N HIS A 381 13.91 -5.10 -10.18
CA HIS A 381 13.44 -3.78 -10.59
C HIS A 381 14.58 -2.96 -11.19
N ALA A 382 14.37 -2.41 -12.38
CA ALA A 382 15.34 -1.54 -13.03
C ALA A 382 15.07 -0.09 -12.64
N VAL A 383 16.13 0.62 -12.26
CA VAL A 383 16.16 2.08 -12.22
C VAL A 383 16.77 2.54 -13.53
N TYR A 384 16.08 3.42 -14.25
CA TYR A 384 16.53 3.94 -15.52
C TYR A 384 16.47 5.47 -15.55
N ALA A 385 17.24 6.06 -16.44
CA ALA A 385 17.23 7.50 -16.71
C ALA A 385 16.84 7.74 -18.16
N ILE A 386 16.07 8.80 -18.39
CA ILE A 386 15.88 9.38 -19.72
C ILE A 386 16.62 10.71 -19.74
N SER A 387 17.56 10.86 -20.66
CA SER A 387 18.43 12.02 -20.79
C SER A 387 18.22 12.73 -22.12
N TYR A 388 18.54 14.02 -22.15
CA TYR A 388 18.55 14.86 -23.34
C TYR A 388 19.70 15.86 -23.22
N ALA A 389 20.44 16.08 -24.32
CA ALA A 389 21.71 16.83 -24.26
C ALA A 389 22.59 16.34 -23.09
N ASP A 390 23.01 17.25 -22.20
CA ASP A 390 23.83 16.96 -21.02
C ASP A 390 23.00 16.93 -19.72
N SER A 391 21.67 16.75 -19.81
CA SER A 391 20.75 16.77 -18.67
C SER A 391 19.87 15.52 -18.59
N VAL A 392 19.31 15.28 -17.40
CA VAL A 392 18.33 14.23 -17.15
C VAL A 392 16.93 14.82 -17.24
N TRP A 393 16.10 14.22 -18.09
CA TRP A 393 14.68 14.56 -18.18
C TRP A 393 13.87 13.86 -17.08
N LYS A 394 14.20 12.60 -16.76
CA LYS A 394 13.48 11.80 -15.75
C LYS A 394 14.30 10.62 -15.23
N TYR A 395 14.04 10.21 -13.98
CA TYR A 395 14.36 8.89 -13.44
C TYR A 395 13.08 8.07 -13.26
N GLY A 396 13.11 6.80 -13.69
CA GLY A 396 11.98 5.87 -13.62
C GLY A 396 12.35 4.55 -12.95
N VAL A 397 11.34 3.82 -12.51
CA VAL A 397 11.48 2.50 -11.89
C VAL A 397 10.48 1.54 -12.51
N ALA A 398 10.99 0.44 -13.06
CA ALA A 398 10.20 -0.55 -13.77
C ALA A 398 10.54 -1.95 -13.29
N SER A 399 9.76 -2.96 -13.70
CA SER A 399 10.28 -4.33 -13.63
C SER A 399 11.51 -4.45 -14.56
N ALA A 400 12.53 -5.18 -14.12
CA ALA A 400 13.78 -5.29 -14.88
C ALA A 400 13.57 -5.95 -16.26
N ARG A 401 12.51 -6.73 -16.44
CA ARG A 401 12.15 -7.32 -17.72
C ARG A 401 11.55 -6.33 -18.72
N TYR A 402 10.82 -5.32 -18.25
CA TYR A 402 10.00 -4.44 -19.12
C TYR A 402 10.45 -2.97 -19.12
N TRP A 403 11.57 -2.64 -18.47
CA TRP A 403 12.02 -1.25 -18.32
C TRP A 403 12.27 -0.54 -19.66
N ARG A 404 12.76 -1.26 -20.68
CA ARG A 404 12.99 -0.67 -22.01
C ARG A 404 11.69 -0.28 -22.69
N ASP A 405 10.65 -1.11 -22.55
CA ASP A 405 9.33 -0.83 -23.13
C ASP A 405 8.70 0.39 -22.44
N GLN A 406 8.75 0.44 -21.10
CA GLN A 406 8.28 1.60 -20.34
C GLN A 406 9.07 2.88 -20.66
N ALA A 407 10.40 2.81 -20.72
CA ALA A 407 11.22 3.96 -21.08
C ALA A 407 10.92 4.46 -22.50
N LYS A 408 10.69 3.53 -23.45
CA LYS A 408 10.34 3.86 -24.83
C LYS A 408 9.01 4.62 -24.93
N GLU A 409 8.01 4.25 -24.14
CA GLU A 409 6.73 4.99 -24.09
C GLU A 409 6.92 6.44 -23.65
N GLN A 410 7.91 6.70 -22.78
CA GLN A 410 8.20 8.03 -22.28
C GLN A 410 9.19 8.85 -23.13
N LEU A 411 9.95 8.21 -24.04
CA LEU A 411 10.87 8.92 -24.93
C LEU A 411 10.15 9.98 -25.76
N ARG A 412 8.93 9.70 -26.23
CA ARG A 412 8.15 10.68 -26.98
C ARG A 412 7.77 11.89 -26.12
N GLY A 413 7.42 11.66 -24.84
CA GLY A 413 7.24 12.68 -23.81
C GLY A 413 8.44 13.61 -23.70
N CYS A 414 9.64 13.04 -23.58
CA CYS A 414 10.90 13.77 -23.54
C CYS A 414 11.15 14.58 -24.82
N LEU A 415 11.04 13.96 -26.00
CA LEU A 415 11.24 14.62 -27.29
C LEU A 415 10.27 15.81 -27.46
N GLY A 416 8.98 15.60 -27.15
CA GLY A 416 7.93 16.62 -27.33
C GLY A 416 8.12 17.83 -26.43
N THR A 417 8.63 17.61 -25.21
CA THR A 417 8.85 18.65 -24.19
C THR A 417 10.16 19.40 -24.41
N THR A 418 11.24 18.68 -24.72
CA THR A 418 12.61 19.26 -24.80
C THR A 418 13.02 19.69 -26.20
N LYS A 419 12.29 19.23 -27.23
CA LYS A 419 12.63 19.41 -28.65
C LYS A 419 14.05 18.92 -28.99
N SER A 420 14.59 18.00 -28.19
CA SER A 420 15.96 17.50 -28.26
C SER A 420 15.94 15.98 -28.39
N VAL A 421 17.03 15.38 -28.90
CA VAL A 421 17.18 13.92 -28.94
C VAL A 421 17.22 13.38 -27.51
N CYS A 422 16.34 12.42 -27.22
CA CYS A 422 16.27 11.76 -25.92
C CYS A 422 16.77 10.32 -26.01
N THR A 423 17.48 9.89 -24.97
CA THR A 423 17.98 8.51 -24.85
C THR A 423 17.57 7.94 -23.49
N ALA A 424 17.30 6.64 -23.46
CA ALA A 424 17.05 5.92 -22.22
C ALA A 424 18.27 5.05 -21.89
N SER A 425 18.68 5.04 -20.63
CA SER A 425 19.79 4.22 -20.13
C SER A 425 19.42 3.55 -18.82
N LEU A 426 19.88 2.31 -18.65
CA LEU A 426 19.79 1.62 -17.37
C LEU A 426 20.76 2.28 -16.40
N VAL A 427 20.27 2.67 -15.22
CA VAL A 427 21.12 3.12 -14.11
C VAL A 427 21.61 1.91 -13.33
N THR A 428 20.69 1.04 -12.89
CA THR A 428 21.01 -0.19 -12.15
C THR A 428 19.78 -1.10 -12.08
N THR A 429 19.96 -2.34 -11.59
CA THR A 429 18.86 -3.20 -11.15
C THR A 429 18.96 -3.50 -9.66
N ALA A 430 17.81 -3.57 -8.99
CA ALA A 430 17.68 -3.95 -7.59
C ALA A 430 16.86 -5.23 -7.45
N GLU A 431 17.20 -6.07 -6.48
CA GLU A 431 16.46 -7.31 -6.20
C GLU A 431 15.05 -7.05 -5.66
N ASN A 432 14.86 -5.93 -4.95
CA ASN A 432 13.59 -5.55 -4.36
C ASN A 432 13.14 -4.15 -4.84
N PRO A 433 11.82 -3.90 -4.93
CA PRO A 433 11.30 -2.63 -5.45
C PRO A 433 11.67 -1.44 -4.56
N VAL A 434 11.72 -1.61 -3.24
CA VAL A 434 11.94 -0.51 -2.29
C VAL A 434 13.34 0.08 -2.45
N SER A 435 14.36 -0.75 -2.64
CA SER A 435 15.72 -0.30 -2.97
C SER A 435 15.79 0.47 -4.30
N ALA A 436 15.03 0.05 -5.32
CA ALA A 436 14.95 0.76 -6.59
C ALA A 436 14.27 2.13 -6.45
N TYR A 437 13.12 2.19 -5.78
CA TYR A 437 12.40 3.45 -5.51
C TYR A 437 13.17 4.41 -4.60
N ALA A 438 13.88 3.87 -3.60
CA ALA A 438 14.77 4.65 -2.74
C ALA A 438 15.91 5.28 -3.55
N LEU A 439 16.51 4.54 -4.50
CA LEU A 439 17.51 5.10 -5.40
C LEU A 439 16.92 6.16 -6.33
N ALA A 440 15.78 5.90 -6.98
CA ALA A 440 15.15 6.88 -7.85
C ALA A 440 14.81 8.19 -7.11
N THR A 441 14.27 8.08 -5.90
CA THR A 441 14.00 9.23 -5.02
C THR A 441 15.29 9.98 -4.66
N GLN A 442 16.38 9.25 -4.34
CA GLN A 442 17.67 9.85 -4.08
C GLN A 442 18.22 10.60 -5.30
N LEU A 443 18.13 10.01 -6.51
CA LEU A 443 18.59 10.64 -7.75
C LEU A 443 17.81 11.91 -8.07
N VAL A 444 16.48 11.90 -7.90
CA VAL A 444 15.63 13.09 -8.07
C VAL A 444 16.00 14.17 -7.05
N ALA A 445 16.21 13.81 -5.78
CA ALA A 445 16.59 14.74 -4.73
C ALA A 445 17.97 15.39 -5.02
N THR A 446 18.95 14.59 -5.45
CA THR A 446 20.28 15.08 -5.85
C THR A 446 20.16 16.04 -7.03
N TYR A 447 19.43 15.67 -8.09
CA TYR A 447 19.22 16.55 -9.24
C TYR A 447 18.58 17.88 -8.81
N LYS A 448 17.55 17.84 -7.94
CA LYS A 448 16.89 19.04 -7.43
C LYS A 448 17.83 19.91 -6.59
N GLN A 449 18.70 19.31 -5.79
CA GLN A 449 19.71 20.03 -5.02
C GLN A 449 20.72 20.76 -5.93
N GLU A 450 21.12 20.13 -7.04
CA GLU A 450 22.09 20.67 -7.99
C GLU A 450 21.49 21.75 -8.91
N ASN A 451 20.23 21.61 -9.31
CA ASN A 451 19.60 22.45 -10.34
C ASN A 451 18.53 23.42 -9.79
N GLY A 452 18.13 23.29 -8.51
CA GLY A 452 17.08 24.10 -7.88
C GLY A 452 15.64 23.67 -8.22
N GLU A 453 15.47 22.81 -9.20
CA GLU A 453 14.18 22.28 -9.66
C GLU A 453 14.27 20.78 -9.97
N CYS A 454 13.12 20.10 -10.04
CA CYS A 454 13.10 18.69 -10.44
C CYS A 454 13.42 18.51 -11.93
N PRO A 455 13.80 17.30 -12.36
CA PRO A 455 13.89 17.00 -13.79
C PRO A 455 12.57 17.33 -14.50
N ALA A 456 12.64 17.90 -15.71
CA ALA A 456 11.46 18.45 -16.39
C ALA A 456 10.34 17.43 -16.66
N GLY A 457 10.68 16.14 -16.76
CA GLY A 457 9.74 15.02 -16.90
C GLY A 457 9.32 14.37 -15.59
N GLN A 458 9.85 14.80 -14.45
CA GLN A 458 9.67 14.13 -13.17
C GLN A 458 8.36 14.54 -12.49
N TRP A 459 7.45 13.58 -12.35
CA TRP A 459 6.25 13.72 -11.51
C TRP A 459 6.40 12.98 -10.18
N VAL A 460 6.79 11.71 -10.21
CA VAL A 460 7.01 10.86 -9.01
C VAL A 460 8.16 11.39 -8.18
N SER A 461 8.03 11.37 -6.85
CA SER A 461 9.05 11.81 -5.89
C SER A 461 9.52 13.26 -6.08
N CYS A 462 8.73 14.07 -6.78
CA CYS A 462 8.93 15.50 -6.93
C CYS A 462 7.68 16.25 -6.43
N PRO A 463 7.53 16.45 -5.10
CA PRO A 463 6.47 17.31 -4.60
C PRO A 463 6.68 18.73 -5.14
N LYS A 464 5.62 19.28 -5.76
CA LYS A 464 5.55 20.66 -6.22
C LYS A 464 5.34 21.62 -5.06
#